data_AF-A0A7J9JXL6-F1
#
_entry.id   AF-A0A7J9JXL6-F1
#
_cell.length_a   1.000
_cell.length_b   1.000
_cell.length_c   1.000
_cell.angle_alpha   90.00
_cell.angle_beta   90.00
_cell.angle_gamma   90.00
#
_symmetry.space_group_name_H-M   'P 1'
#
loop_
_entity.id
_entity.type
_entity.pdbx_description
1 polymer ?
#
loop_
_entity_poly.entity_id
_entity_poly.type
_entity_poly.pdbx_seq_one_letter_code
_entity_poly.pdbx_strand_id
1 'polypeptide(L)'
;MILKYLIPVKLSLGILPKTCLLEKYNLLEYNDVVKALKGGDLRLLRHALQEHEDQFLRSGVYLVLEKLELQVYQRLVKKIYFIQKQKDPSKAHQLKLEVIVKALKWLEMDMDLDEVECIMTILIYKNLVKGYFAHKSKVVVLSKQDPFPKLNGKPVNS
;
A
#
# COMPACT_ATOMS: atom_id res chain seq x y z
N MET A 1 13.21 10.67 21.87
CA MET A 1 13.05 11.50 20.66
C MET A 1 13.47 10.81 19.36
N ILE A 2 14.54 9.99 19.32
CA ILE A 2 15.02 9.32 18.08
C ILE A 2 13.95 8.43 17.41
N LEU A 3 13.18 7.66 18.21
CA LEU A 3 12.24 6.67 17.69
C LEU A 3 11.11 7.27 16.84
N LYS A 4 10.68 8.51 17.14
CA LYS A 4 9.64 9.23 16.39
C LYS A 4 10.01 9.39 14.90
N TYR A 5 11.28 9.64 14.61
CA TYR A 5 11.78 9.78 13.24
C TYR A 5 12.18 8.45 12.62
N LEU A 6 12.62 7.49 13.44
CA LEU A 6 13.01 6.16 12.98
C LEU A 6 11.81 5.35 12.48
N ILE A 7 10.62 5.52 13.06
CA ILE A 7 9.42 4.79 12.65
C ILE A 7 9.06 5.06 11.18
N PRO A 8 8.82 6.31 10.72
CA PRO A 8 8.52 6.60 9.32
C PRO A 8 9.57 6.03 8.36
N VAL A 9 10.86 6.13 8.72
CA VAL A 9 11.96 5.56 7.93
C VAL A 9 11.82 4.04 7.85
N LYS A 10 11.63 3.34 8.97
CA LYS A 10 11.47 1.88 8.98
C LYS A 10 10.23 1.44 8.20
N LEU A 11 9.12 2.18 8.32
CA LEU A 11 7.92 1.93 7.52
C LEU A 11 8.17 2.10 6.03
N SER A 12 8.93 3.11 5.61
CA SER A 12 9.29 3.32 4.20
C SER A 12 10.11 2.15 3.61
N LEU A 13 10.83 1.43 4.48
CA LEU A 13 11.62 0.23 4.14
C LEU A 13 10.77 -1.06 4.24
N GLY A 14 9.47 -0.96 4.52
CA GLY A 14 8.58 -2.10 4.68
C GLY A 14 8.65 -2.81 6.04
N ILE A 15 9.37 -2.24 7.03
CA ILE A 15 9.54 -2.80 8.37
C ILE A 15 8.48 -2.23 9.31
N LEU A 16 7.57 -3.08 9.77
CA LEU A 16 6.49 -2.67 10.68
C LEU A 16 6.94 -2.77 12.15
N PRO A 17 6.72 -1.73 12.98
CA PRO A 17 6.95 -1.80 14.41
C PRO A 17 5.93 -2.72 15.09
N LYS A 18 6.28 -3.25 16.26
CA LYS A 18 5.33 -3.97 17.14
C LYS A 18 4.49 -2.96 17.91
N THR A 19 3.23 -3.30 18.19
CA THR A 19 2.30 -2.44 18.94
C THR A 19 2.85 -2.07 20.33
N CYS A 20 3.45 -3.03 21.05
CA CYS A 20 4.07 -2.78 22.35
C CYS A 20 5.21 -1.76 22.31
N LEU A 21 5.89 -1.59 21.17
CA LEU A 21 6.92 -0.57 21.00
C LEU A 21 6.28 0.83 20.92
N LEU A 22 5.15 0.96 20.25
CA LEU A 22 4.44 2.23 20.14
C LEU A 22 3.88 2.66 21.51
N GLU A 23 3.26 1.73 22.23
CA GLU A 23 2.72 1.95 23.58
C GLU A 23 3.82 2.37 24.56
N LYS A 24 4.95 1.63 24.59
CA LYS A 24 6.06 1.90 25.50
C LYS A 24 6.64 3.30 25.36
N TYR A 25 6.61 3.87 24.16
CA TYR A 25 7.17 5.19 23.87
C TYR A 25 6.10 6.27 23.62
N ASN A 26 4.83 5.97 23.88
CA ASN A 26 3.68 6.87 23.67
C ASN A 26 3.62 7.43 22.23
N LEU A 27 3.76 6.55 21.24
CA LEU A 27 3.74 6.86 19.81
C LEU A 27 2.48 6.28 19.15
N LEU A 28 1.33 6.48 19.79
CA LEU A 28 0.05 5.88 19.42
C LEU A 28 -0.49 6.43 18.09
N GLU A 29 -0.06 7.62 17.68
CA GLU A 29 -0.42 8.23 16.40
C GLU A 29 -0.02 7.38 15.19
N TYR A 30 0.97 6.49 15.34
CA TYR A 30 1.40 5.56 14.29
C TYR A 30 0.60 4.26 14.24
N ASN A 31 -0.28 3.98 15.22
CA ASN A 31 -0.95 2.69 15.33
C ASN A 31 -1.80 2.41 14.10
N ASP A 32 -2.62 3.37 13.69
CA ASP A 32 -3.52 3.20 12.55
C ASP A 32 -2.79 3.26 11.21
N VAL A 33 -1.68 4.02 11.11
CA VAL A 33 -0.75 3.94 9.97
C VAL A 33 -0.19 2.53 9.80
N VAL A 34 0.23 1.89 10.90
CA VAL A 34 0.77 0.53 10.89
C VAL A 34 -0.31 -0.50 10.56
N LYS A 35 -1.52 -0.34 11.10
CA LYS A 35 -2.67 -1.21 10.77
C LYS A 35 -3.05 -1.08 9.30
N ALA A 36 -3.14 0.13 8.77
CA ALA A 36 -3.43 0.42 7.38
C ALA A 36 -2.41 -0.23 6.44
N LEU A 37 -1.12 -0.08 6.75
CA LEU A 37 -0.05 -0.77 6.03
C LEU A 37 -0.15 -2.29 6.16
N LYS A 38 -0.42 -2.85 7.33
CA LYS A 38 -0.59 -4.31 7.44
C LYS A 38 -1.80 -4.81 6.64
N GLY A 39 -2.87 -4.01 6.64
CA GLY A 39 -4.17 -4.32 6.05
C GLY A 39 -4.29 -4.05 4.55
N GLY A 40 -3.47 -3.18 3.97
CA GLY A 40 -3.78 -2.64 2.64
C GLY A 40 -5.05 -1.78 2.67
N ASP A 41 -5.32 -1.09 3.78
CA ASP A 41 -6.51 -0.25 3.96
C ASP A 41 -6.14 1.22 3.72
N LEU A 42 -6.47 1.72 2.54
CA LEU A 42 -6.16 3.10 2.14
C LEU A 42 -6.99 4.14 2.87
N ARG A 43 -8.26 3.84 3.15
CA ARG A 43 -9.15 4.76 3.87
C ARG A 43 -8.62 4.98 5.29
N LEU A 44 -8.21 3.91 5.97
CA LEU A 44 -7.61 4.01 7.30
C LEU A 44 -6.29 4.79 7.27
N LEU A 45 -5.44 4.61 6.25
CA LEU A 45 -4.21 5.40 6.13
C LEU A 45 -4.53 6.89 6.02
N ARG A 46 -5.42 7.27 5.10
CA ARG A 46 -5.79 8.67 4.86
C ARG A 46 -6.42 9.30 6.11
N HIS A 47 -7.31 8.59 6.79
CA HIS A 47 -7.90 9.04 8.05
C HIS A 47 -6.83 9.24 9.13
N ALA A 48 -5.92 8.29 9.33
CA ALA A 48 -4.86 8.40 10.34
C ALA A 48 -3.91 9.59 10.06
N LEU A 49 -3.61 9.87 8.79
CA LEU A 49 -2.81 11.03 8.39
C LEU A 49 -3.53 12.35 8.67
N GLN A 50 -4.84 12.39 8.42
CA GLN A 50 -5.68 13.57 8.66
C GLN A 50 -5.89 13.83 10.16
N GLU A 51 -6.22 12.80 10.94
CA GLU A 51 -6.45 12.89 12.38
C GLU A 51 -5.24 13.43 13.15
N HIS A 52 -4.03 13.10 12.68
CA HIS A 52 -2.77 13.49 13.33
C HIS A 52 -1.93 14.44 12.47
N GLU A 53 -2.54 15.13 11.51
CA GLU A 53 -1.87 15.98 10.52
C GLU A 53 -0.93 17.00 11.16
N ASP A 54 -1.44 17.80 12.09
CA ASP A 54 -0.65 18.81 12.82
C ASP A 54 0.59 18.22 13.51
N GLN A 55 0.45 17.04 14.11
CA GLN A 55 1.54 16.39 14.83
C GLN A 55 2.62 15.87 13.88
N PHE A 56 2.20 15.30 12.75
CA PHE A 56 3.10 14.82 11.70
C PHE A 56 3.79 15.95 10.94
N LEU A 57 3.09 17.06 10.70
CA LEU A 57 3.66 18.27 10.09
C LEU A 57 4.69 18.92 11.01
N ARG A 58 4.34 19.15 12.29
CA ARG A 58 5.28 19.73 13.28
C ARG A 58 6.52 18.88 13.50
N SER A 59 6.41 17.56 13.30
CA SER A 59 7.56 16.66 13.37
C SER A 59 8.25 16.41 12.03
N GLY A 60 7.80 17.02 10.94
CA GLY A 60 8.44 16.90 9.62
C GLY A 60 8.38 15.49 9.01
N VAL A 61 7.50 14.61 9.50
CA VAL A 61 7.38 13.22 9.03
C VAL A 61 6.23 13.01 8.05
N TYR A 62 5.30 13.97 7.94
CA TYR A 62 4.08 13.85 7.13
C TYR A 62 4.33 13.37 5.71
N LEU A 63 5.22 14.05 4.97
CA LEU A 63 5.55 13.71 3.57
C LEU A 63 6.16 12.31 3.41
N VAL A 64 6.82 11.79 4.46
CA VAL A 64 7.35 10.41 4.45
C VAL A 64 6.22 9.41 4.64
N LEU A 65 5.26 9.72 5.51
CA LEU A 65 4.11 8.86 5.78
C LEU A 65 3.11 8.84 4.61
N GLU A 66 2.87 9.98 3.97
CA GLU A 66 2.03 10.07 2.77
C GLU A 66 2.54 9.16 1.65
N LYS A 67 3.86 9.10 1.44
CA LYS A 67 4.51 8.19 0.47
C LYS A 67 4.28 6.71 0.75
N LEU A 68 3.78 6.33 1.93
CA LEU A 68 3.43 4.95 2.25
C LEU A 68 2.17 4.49 1.51
N GLU A 69 1.38 5.40 0.95
CA GLU A 69 0.15 5.08 0.21
C GLU A 69 0.37 4.08 -0.92
N LEU A 70 1.46 4.22 -1.69
CA LEU A 70 1.84 3.25 -2.73
C LEU A 70 2.08 1.84 -2.17
N GLN A 71 2.63 1.73 -0.96
CA GLN A 71 2.80 0.43 -0.31
C GLN A 71 1.47 -0.15 0.17
N VAL A 72 0.54 0.68 0.61
CA VAL A 72 -0.82 0.25 0.99
C VAL A 72 -1.56 -0.27 -0.24
N TYR A 73 -1.50 0.46 -1.37
CA TYR A 73 -2.02 -0.01 -2.66
C TYR A 73 -1.41 -1.36 -3.06
N GLN A 74 -0.08 -1.50 -3.04
CA GLN A 74 0.59 -2.77 -3.34
C GLN A 74 0.03 -3.93 -2.49
N ARG A 75 -0.21 -3.69 -1.20
CA ARG A 75 -0.71 -4.72 -0.28
C ARG A 75 -2.19 -5.04 -0.51
N LEU A 76 -3.01 -4.04 -0.84
CA LEU A 76 -4.38 -4.26 -1.29
C LEU A 76 -4.40 -5.17 -2.52
N VAL A 77 -3.65 -4.81 -3.57
CA VAL A 77 -3.55 -5.58 -4.82
C VAL A 77 -3.03 -6.99 -4.55
N LYS A 78 -2.04 -7.15 -3.67
CA LYS A 78 -1.53 -8.45 -3.22
C LYS A 78 -2.62 -9.31 -2.58
N LYS A 79 -3.46 -8.73 -1.72
CA LYS A 79 -4.60 -9.46 -1.13
C LYS A 79 -5.60 -9.89 -2.19
N ILE A 80 -5.97 -8.98 -3.11
CA ILE A 80 -6.89 -9.30 -4.21
C ILE A 80 -6.34 -10.47 -5.05
N TYR A 81 -5.05 -10.43 -5.39
CA TYR A 81 -4.37 -11.51 -6.09
C TYR A 81 -4.46 -12.85 -5.34
N PHE A 82 -4.20 -12.87 -4.03
CA PHE A 82 -4.29 -14.11 -3.25
C PHE A 82 -5.71 -14.66 -3.19
N ILE A 83 -6.71 -13.80 -3.00
CA ILE A 83 -8.12 -14.19 -3.00
C ILE A 83 -8.51 -14.77 -4.37
N GLN A 84 -8.11 -14.10 -5.46
CA GLN A 84 -8.36 -14.59 -6.82
C GLN A 84 -7.65 -15.93 -7.07
N LYS A 85 -6.41 -16.09 -6.59
CA LYS A 85 -5.65 -17.34 -6.70
C LYS A 85 -6.33 -18.51 -5.97
N GLN A 86 -6.95 -18.26 -4.82
CA GLN A 86 -7.73 -19.27 -4.10
C GLN A 86 -9.00 -19.68 -4.86
N LYS A 87 -9.65 -18.72 -5.54
CA LYS A 87 -10.87 -18.96 -6.32
C LYS A 87 -10.61 -19.64 -7.67
N ASP A 88 -9.60 -19.19 -8.41
CA ASP A 88 -9.20 -19.71 -9.71
C ASP A 88 -7.67 -19.61 -9.88
N PRO A 89 -6.93 -20.70 -9.57
CA PRO A 89 -5.47 -20.73 -9.71
C PRO A 89 -4.97 -20.48 -11.14
N SER A 90 -5.76 -20.85 -12.16
CA SER A 90 -5.35 -20.78 -13.56
C SER A 90 -5.30 -19.34 -14.07
N LYS A 91 -6.20 -18.49 -13.57
CA LYS A 91 -6.32 -17.07 -13.93
C LYS A 91 -5.80 -16.11 -12.85
N ALA A 92 -5.18 -16.63 -11.79
CA ALA A 92 -4.64 -15.83 -10.68
C ALA A 92 -3.77 -14.65 -11.15
N HIS A 93 -2.98 -14.85 -12.20
CA HIS A 93 -2.04 -13.87 -12.74
C HIS A 93 -2.71 -12.75 -13.55
N GLN A 94 -3.97 -12.91 -13.95
CA GLN A 94 -4.69 -11.94 -14.78
C GLN A 94 -5.70 -11.19 -13.93
N LEU A 95 -5.32 -10.02 -13.43
CA LEU A 95 -6.16 -9.21 -12.56
C LEU A 95 -6.92 -8.16 -13.38
N LYS A 96 -8.25 -8.30 -13.48
CA LYS A 96 -9.10 -7.29 -14.12
C LYS A 96 -9.15 -6.01 -13.29
N LEU A 97 -9.02 -4.85 -13.92
CA LEU A 97 -9.08 -3.56 -13.21
C LEU A 97 -10.40 -3.34 -12.48
N GLU A 98 -11.52 -3.80 -13.04
CA GLU A 98 -12.84 -3.74 -12.39
C GLU A 98 -12.87 -4.40 -11.00
N VAL A 99 -12.06 -5.43 -10.77
CA VAL A 99 -11.98 -6.10 -9.46
C VAL A 99 -11.30 -5.17 -8.45
N ILE A 100 -10.28 -4.43 -8.88
CA ILE A 100 -9.58 -3.45 -8.06
C ILE A 100 -10.50 -2.27 -7.76
N VAL A 101 -11.22 -1.74 -8.77
CA VAL A 101 -12.24 -0.70 -8.61
C VAL A 101 -13.29 -1.14 -7.58
N LYS A 102 -13.82 -2.38 -7.68
CA LYS A 102 -14.79 -2.91 -6.71
C LYS A 102 -14.21 -2.99 -5.29
N ALA A 103 -12.94 -3.37 -5.14
CA ALA A 103 -12.28 -3.42 -3.84
C ALA A 103 -12.09 -2.02 -3.24
N LEU A 104 -11.77 -1.02 -4.07
CA LEU A 104 -11.64 0.38 -3.65
C LEU A 104 -12.99 0.97 -3.29
N LYS A 105 -14.04 0.69 -4.08
CA LYS A 105 -15.41 1.08 -3.75
C LYS A 105 -15.91 0.46 -2.45
N TRP A 106 -15.49 -0.77 -2.15
CA TRP A 106 -15.77 -1.40 -0.85
C TRP A 106 -15.06 -0.69 0.31
N LEU A 107 -13.91 -0.05 0.06
CA LEU A 107 -13.24 0.86 0.99
C LEU A 107 -13.81 2.28 0.95
N GLU A 108 -14.98 2.49 0.33
CA GLU A 108 -15.62 3.80 0.15
C GLU A 108 -14.74 4.82 -0.61
N MET A 109 -13.83 4.31 -1.46
CA MET A 109 -13.03 5.12 -2.36
C MET A 109 -13.62 5.00 -3.76
N ASP A 110 -14.25 6.07 -4.22
CA ASP A 110 -14.74 6.14 -5.60
C ASP A 110 -13.57 6.50 -6.50
N MET A 111 -13.20 5.56 -7.37
CA MET A 111 -12.18 5.74 -8.40
C MET A 111 -12.64 5.06 -9.67
N ASP A 112 -12.41 5.72 -10.80
CA ASP A 112 -12.71 5.16 -12.11
C ASP A 112 -11.61 4.19 -12.60
N LEU A 113 -11.84 3.60 -13.77
CA LEU A 113 -10.89 2.64 -14.35
C LEU A 113 -9.56 3.28 -14.75
N ASP A 114 -9.57 4.55 -15.17
CA ASP A 114 -8.38 5.24 -15.67
C ASP A 114 -7.49 5.66 -14.49
N GLU A 115 -8.08 6.09 -13.36
CA GLU A 115 -7.38 6.34 -12.10
C GLU A 115 -6.73 5.06 -11.56
N VAL A 116 -7.46 3.94 -11.56
CA VAL A 116 -6.92 2.64 -11.13
C VAL A 116 -5.83 2.15 -12.09
N GLU A 117 -5.99 2.33 -13.41
CA GLU A 117 -4.96 2.04 -14.41
C GLU A 117 -3.69 2.86 -14.16
N CYS A 118 -3.84 4.16 -13.85
CA CYS A 118 -2.73 5.04 -13.50
C CYS A 118 -1.99 4.55 -12.25
N ILE A 119 -2.70 4.26 -11.16
CA ILE A 119 -2.09 3.75 -9.91
C ILE A 119 -1.35 2.45 -10.17
N MET A 120 -1.98 1.49 -10.85
CA MET A 120 -1.36 0.21 -11.16
C MET A 120 -0.12 0.37 -12.07
N THR A 121 -0.12 1.34 -12.98
CA THR A 121 1.05 1.70 -13.79
C THR A 121 2.18 2.24 -12.93
N ILE A 122 1.88 3.12 -11.96
CA ILE A 122 2.86 3.63 -11.00
C ILE A 122 3.46 2.48 -10.18
N LEU A 123 2.63 1.54 -9.70
CA LEU A 123 3.12 0.39 -8.94
C LEU A 123 4.06 -0.50 -9.75
N ILE A 124 3.78 -0.69 -11.05
CA ILE A 124 4.65 -1.45 -11.96
C ILE A 124 5.95 -0.70 -12.22
N TYR A 125 5.86 0.59 -12.55
CA TYR A 125 7.03 1.45 -12.79
C TYR A 125 7.96 1.50 -11.58
N LYS A 126 7.40 1.59 -10.36
CA LYS A 126 8.14 1.59 -9.09
C LYS A 126 8.60 0.19 -8.64
N ASN A 127 8.38 -0.85 -9.45
CA ASN A 127 8.73 -2.24 -9.15
C ASN A 127 8.12 -2.77 -7.83
N LEU A 128 7.00 -2.18 -7.40
CA LEU A 128 6.18 -2.69 -6.31
C LEU A 128 5.32 -3.87 -6.77
N VAL A 129 4.94 -3.87 -8.04
CA VAL A 129 4.22 -4.96 -8.69
C VAL A 129 4.96 -5.34 -9.95
N LYS A 130 5.26 -6.62 -10.14
CA LYS A 130 5.85 -7.11 -11.39
C LYS A 130 4.74 -7.60 -12.31
N GLY A 131 4.62 -6.99 -13.47
CA GLY A 131 3.61 -7.32 -14.47
C GLY A 131 3.58 -6.33 -15.61
N TYR A 132 2.59 -6.49 -16.48
CA TYR A 132 2.33 -5.56 -17.58
C TYR A 132 0.82 -5.38 -17.79
N PHE A 133 0.44 -4.34 -18.52
CA PHE A 133 -0.95 -4.10 -18.88
C PHE A 133 -1.31 -4.72 -20.22
N ALA A 134 -2.40 -5.47 -20.23
CA ALA A 134 -3.13 -5.82 -21.43
C ALA A 134 -4.25 -4.77 -21.63
N HIS A 135 -3.91 -3.63 -22.23
CA HIS A 135 -4.81 -2.47 -22.32
C HIS A 135 -6.16 -2.78 -22.98
N LYS A 136 -6.17 -3.58 -24.07
CA LYS A 136 -7.41 -3.94 -24.78
C LYS A 136 -8.42 -4.67 -23.89
N SER A 137 -7.96 -5.46 -22.92
CA SER A 137 -8.81 -6.24 -22.03
C SER A 137 -8.95 -5.63 -20.63
N LYS A 138 -8.32 -4.46 -20.38
CA LYS A 138 -8.27 -3.80 -19.06
C LYS A 138 -7.86 -4.77 -17.93
N VAL A 139 -6.78 -5.52 -18.20
CA VAL A 139 -6.21 -6.52 -17.30
C VAL A 139 -4.75 -6.20 -17.01
N VAL A 140 -4.36 -6.29 -15.74
CA VAL A 140 -2.97 -6.35 -15.32
C VAL A 140 -2.54 -7.81 -15.27
N VAL A 141 -1.56 -8.17 -16.09
CA VAL A 141 -0.96 -9.50 -16.10
C VAL A 141 0.26 -9.48 -15.18
N LEU A 142 0.12 -10.09 -14.01
CA LEU A 142 1.15 -10.22 -12.99
C LEU A 142 2.16 -11.32 -13.33
N SER A 143 3.40 -11.11 -12.90
CA SER A 143 4.46 -12.13 -13.01
C SER A 143 4.06 -13.42 -12.30
N LYS A 144 4.36 -14.56 -12.93
CA LYS A 144 4.19 -15.88 -12.30
C LYS A 144 5.18 -16.12 -11.16
N GLN A 145 6.33 -15.47 -11.23
CA GLN A 145 7.39 -15.56 -10.24
C GLN A 145 7.45 -14.25 -9.46
N ASP A 146 7.18 -14.33 -8.15
CA ASP A 146 7.26 -13.21 -7.21
C ASP A 146 6.63 -11.89 -7.71
N PRO A 147 5.31 -11.85 -7.97
CA PRO A 147 4.64 -10.66 -8.50
C PRO A 147 4.67 -9.43 -7.55
N PHE A 148 5.03 -9.62 -6.28
CA PHE A 148 5.07 -8.56 -5.27
C PHE A 148 6.42 -8.59 -4.53
N PRO A 149 7.45 -7.94 -5.09
CA PRO A 149 8.79 -7.92 -4.52
C PRO A 149 8.81 -7.36 -3.11
N LYS A 150 9.74 -7.87 -2.29
CA LYS A 150 10.02 -7.28 -0.97
C LYS A 150 10.78 -5.96 -1.14
N LEU A 151 10.47 -5.00 -0.27
CA LEU A 151 11.25 -3.77 -0.14
C LEU A 151 12.58 -4.15 0.54
N ASN A 152 13.64 -4.33 -0.25
CA ASN A 152 14.97 -4.78 0.21
C ASN A 152 15.73 -3.66 0.94
N GLY A 153 15.11 -2.98 1.90
CA GLY A 153 15.72 -1.85 2.59
C GLY A 153 15.95 -0.63 1.68
N LYS A 154 15.17 -0.50 0.60
CA LYS A 154 15.12 0.71 -0.23
C LYS A 154 13.71 1.31 -0.18
N PRO A 155 13.58 2.63 0.04
CA PRO A 155 12.29 3.29 -0.06
C PRO A 155 11.79 3.28 -1.51
N VAL A 156 10.48 3.43 -1.69
CA VAL A 156 9.78 3.38 -2.99
C VAL A 156 10.26 4.46 -4.00
N ASN A 157 11.02 5.46 -3.54
CA ASN A 157 11.49 6.58 -4.37
C ASN A 157 12.97 6.55 -4.72
N SER A 158 13.68 5.45 -4.43
CA SER A 158 15.06 5.25 -4.88
C SER A 158 15.16 4.77 -6.32
#